data_AF-A0A2U1KUQ8-F1
#
_entry.id   AF-A0A2U1KUQ8-F1
#
_cell.length_a   1.000
_cell.length_b   1.000
_cell.length_c   1.000
_cell.angle_alpha   90.00
_cell.angle_beta   90.00
_cell.angle_gamma   90.00
#
_symmetry.space_group_name_H-M   'P 1'
#
loop_
_entity.id
_entity.type
_entity.pdbx_description
1 polymer ?
#
loop_
_entity_poly.entity_id
_entity_poly.type
_entity_poly.pdbx_seq_one_letter_code
_entity_poly.pdbx_strand_id
1 'polypeptide(L)'
;MTEYWVSQGKKWCDLCKIFISNNPSSIKNHELGTRHKEAVTKRLSNMREEKVAKDKEKKETARVLTQIEESQETPTDPRFMFWIARTRTWYGNVLDR
;
A
#
# COMPACT_ATOMS: atom_id res chain seq x y z
N MET A 1 -54.79 -14.88 5.04
CA MET A 1 -53.34 -14.92 4.77
C MET A 1 -52.97 -13.49 4.37
N THR A 2 -52.33 -12.75 5.26
CA THR A 2 -52.07 -11.30 5.07
C THR A 2 -50.89 -11.11 4.12
N GLU A 3 -51.11 -10.43 3.00
CA GLU A 3 -50.04 -10.07 2.07
C GLU A 3 -49.08 -9.07 2.73
N TYR A 4 -47.83 -9.48 2.89
CA TYR A 4 -46.75 -8.64 3.39
C TYR A 4 -46.24 -7.78 2.24
N TRP A 5 -46.43 -6.46 2.33
CA TRP A 5 -45.85 -5.54 1.35
C TRP A 5 -44.34 -5.43 1.58
N VAL A 6 -43.56 -5.87 0.60
CA VAL A 6 -42.10 -5.71 0.59
C VAL A 6 -41.75 -4.52 -0.30
N SER A 7 -41.15 -3.49 0.27
CA SER A 7 -40.62 -2.37 -0.51
C SER A 7 -39.53 -2.87 -1.48
N GLN A 8 -39.66 -2.54 -2.77
CA GLN A 8 -38.60 -2.79 -3.74
C GLN A 8 -37.39 -1.90 -3.39
N GLY A 9 -36.31 -2.51 -2.89
CA GLY A 9 -35.08 -1.81 -2.55
C GLY A 9 -34.44 -1.11 -3.76
N LYS A 10 -33.49 -0.21 -3.51
CA LYS A 10 -32.63 0.36 -4.56
C LYS A 10 -31.26 -0.32 -4.52
N LYS A 11 -30.64 -0.53 -5.69
CA LYS A 11 -29.29 -1.07 -5.83
C LYS A 11 -28.29 0.06 -5.98
N TRP A 12 -27.18 -0.01 -5.26
CA TRP A 12 -26.08 0.94 -5.39
C TRP A 12 -25.06 0.46 -6.43
N CYS A 13 -24.51 1.37 -7.24
CA CYS A 13 -23.39 1.07 -8.14
C CYS A 13 -22.14 1.84 -7.71
N ASP A 14 -21.04 1.13 -7.43
CA ASP A 14 -19.79 1.71 -6.92
C ASP A 14 -19.03 2.54 -7.95
N LEU A 15 -19.11 2.16 -9.22
CA LEU A 15 -18.40 2.83 -10.32
C LEU A 15 -19.08 4.16 -10.66
N CYS A 16 -20.41 4.13 -10.66
CA CYS A 16 -21.26 5.18 -11.16
C CYS A 16 -21.78 6.10 -10.05
N LYS A 17 -21.67 5.69 -8.78
CA LYS A 17 -22.14 6.39 -7.58
C LYS A 17 -23.60 6.85 -7.66
N ILE A 18 -24.47 5.98 -8.17
CA ILE A 18 -25.91 6.25 -8.32
C ILE A 18 -26.72 5.07 -7.77
N PHE A 19 -27.88 5.38 -7.18
CA PHE A 19 -28.90 4.40 -6.83
C PHE A 19 -29.78 4.07 -8.03
N ILE A 20 -29.88 2.78 -8.34
CA ILE A 20 -30.67 2.19 -9.42
C ILE A 20 -31.88 1.48 -8.81
N SER A 21 -33.00 1.38 -9.53
CA SER A 21 -34.13 0.57 -9.09
C SER A 21 -33.78 -0.92 -9.11
N ASN A 22 -34.32 -1.70 -8.17
CA ASN A 22 -34.13 -3.15 -8.13
C ASN A 22 -35.00 -3.88 -9.17
N ASN A 23 -34.81 -3.55 -10.45
CA ASN A 23 -35.35 -4.32 -11.56
C ASN A 23 -34.15 -4.91 -12.34
N PRO A 24 -34.12 -6.23 -12.61
CA PRO A 24 -33.03 -6.84 -13.38
C PRO A 24 -32.78 -6.17 -14.73
N SER A 25 -33.82 -5.65 -15.40
CA SER A 25 -33.66 -4.90 -16.64
C SER A 25 -32.95 -3.56 -16.42
N SER A 26 -33.29 -2.83 -15.35
CA SER A 26 -32.67 -1.53 -15.04
C SER A 26 -31.19 -1.69 -14.68
N ILE A 27 -30.84 -2.76 -13.95
CA ILE A 27 -29.45 -3.08 -13.61
C ILE A 27 -28.64 -3.39 -14.87
N LYS A 28 -29.15 -4.26 -15.76
CA LYS A 28 -28.48 -4.59 -17.02
C LYS A 28 -28.30 -3.37 -17.93
N ASN A 29 -29.32 -2.54 -18.06
CA ASN A 29 -29.25 -1.32 -18.87
C ASN A 29 -28.24 -0.33 -18.29
N HIS A 30 -28.11 -0.27 -16.97
CA HIS A 30 -27.09 0.55 -16.30
C HIS A 30 -25.67 0.05 -16.59
N GLU A 31 -25.41 -1.25 -16.43
CA GLU A 31 -24.11 -1.88 -16.69
C GLU A 31 -23.69 -1.75 -18.16
N LEU A 32 -24.64 -1.83 -19.07
CA LEU A 32 -24.42 -1.68 -20.51
C LEU A 32 -24.29 -0.21 -20.96
N GLY A 33 -24.65 0.74 -20.11
CA GLY A 33 -24.59 2.17 -20.41
C GLY A 33 -23.16 2.66 -20.68
N THR A 34 -23.03 3.62 -21.60
CA THR A 34 -21.73 4.21 -22.00
C THR A 34 -21.00 4.80 -20.81
N ARG A 35 -21.70 5.53 -19.95
CA ARG A 35 -21.15 6.12 -18.71
C ARG A 35 -20.52 5.08 -17.79
N HIS A 36 -21.17 3.92 -17.64
CA HIS A 36 -20.66 2.84 -16.78
C HIS A 36 -19.40 2.23 -17.39
N LYS A 37 -19.42 1.92 -18.69
CA LYS A 37 -18.27 1.37 -19.42
C LYS A 37 -17.06 2.31 -19.39
N GLU A 38 -17.26 3.61 -19.60
CA GLU A 38 -16.19 4.61 -19.52
C GLU A 38 -15.61 4.75 -18.11
N ALA A 39 -16.46 4.68 -17.08
CA ALA A 39 -15.98 4.70 -15.70
C ALA A 39 -15.16 3.44 -15.37
N VAL A 40 -15.55 2.28 -15.89
CA VAL A 40 -14.79 1.03 -15.75
C VAL A 40 -13.44 1.13 -16.44
N THR A 41 -13.39 1.60 -17.69
CA THR A 41 -12.12 1.71 -18.43
C THR A 41 -11.17 2.69 -17.76
N LYS A 42 -11.66 3.85 -17.32
CA LYS A 42 -10.88 4.83 -16.54
C LYS A 42 -10.37 4.27 -15.21
N ARG A 43 -11.20 3.51 -14.50
CA ARG A 43 -10.76 2.86 -13.24
C ARG A 43 -9.67 1.81 -13.50
N LEU A 44 -9.76 1.07 -14.61
CA LEU A 44 -8.75 0.08 -14.99
C LEU A 44 -7.43 0.74 -15.41
N SER A 45 -7.47 1.87 -16.14
CA SER A 45 -6.24 2.61 -16.49
C SER A 45 -5.56 3.16 -15.24
N ASN A 46 -6.31 3.83 -14.37
CA ASN A 46 -5.76 4.40 -13.13
C ASN A 46 -5.15 3.30 -12.25
N MET A 47 -5.80 2.15 -12.11
CA MET A 47 -5.26 1.03 -11.33
C MET A 47 -3.94 0.50 -11.90
N ARG A 48 -3.77 0.48 -13.24
CA ARG A 48 -2.52 0.06 -13.87
C ARG A 48 -1.40 1.07 -13.59
N GLU A 49 -1.68 2.35 -13.74
CA GLU A 49 -0.73 3.43 -13.47
C GLU A 49 -0.32 3.46 -12.00
N GLU A 50 -1.28 3.36 -11.08
CA GLU A 50 -1.03 3.26 -9.65
C GLU A 50 -0.16 2.05 -9.28
N LYS A 51 -0.36 0.89 -9.92
CA LYS A 51 0.48 -0.28 -9.70
C LYS A 51 1.93 -0.02 -10.11
N VAL A 52 2.14 0.57 -11.30
CA VAL A 52 3.48 0.93 -11.78
C VAL A 52 4.14 1.97 -10.86
N ALA A 53 3.40 2.98 -10.40
CA ALA A 53 3.90 3.97 -9.46
C ALA A 53 4.28 3.34 -8.11
N LYS A 54 3.39 2.53 -7.53
CA LYS A 54 3.63 1.80 -6.27
C LYS A 54 4.81 0.86 -6.38
N ASP A 55 5.02 0.21 -7.52
CA ASP A 55 6.15 -0.70 -7.71
C ASP A 55 7.48 0.04 -7.86
N LYS A 56 7.49 1.27 -8.41
CA LYS A 56 8.65 2.17 -8.37
C LYS A 56 8.94 2.63 -6.94
N GLU A 57 7.93 3.13 -6.24
CA GLU A 57 8.05 3.55 -4.83
C GLU A 57 8.61 2.42 -3.97
N LYS A 58 8.08 1.20 -4.09
CA LYS A 58 8.59 0.02 -3.37
C LYS A 58 10.06 -0.26 -3.66
N LYS A 59 10.51 -0.11 -4.91
CA LYS A 59 11.92 -0.30 -5.28
C LYS A 59 12.81 0.76 -4.65
N GLU A 60 12.40 2.02 -4.66
CA GLU A 60 13.17 3.08 -4.01
C GLU A 60 13.18 2.91 -2.49
N THR A 61 12.05 2.56 -1.86
CA THR A 61 12.03 2.26 -0.42
C THR A 61 12.92 1.07 -0.08
N ALA A 62 12.93 0.02 -0.91
CA ALA A 62 13.81 -1.13 -0.70
C ALA A 62 15.30 -0.73 -0.77
N ARG A 63 15.68 0.12 -1.74
CA ARG A 63 17.06 0.62 -1.86
C ARG A 63 17.48 1.48 -0.66
N VAL A 64 16.58 2.34 -0.20
CA VAL A 64 16.85 3.19 0.97
C VAL A 64 16.98 2.33 2.23
N LEU A 65 16.13 1.31 2.39
CA LEU A 65 16.24 0.36 3.50
C LEU A 65 17.58 -0.37 3.50
N THR A 66 18.03 -0.90 2.36
CA THR A 66 19.34 -1.57 2.26
C THR A 66 20.50 -0.63 2.61
N GLN A 67 20.44 0.64 2.20
CA GLN A 67 21.49 1.62 2.54
C GLN A 67 21.53 1.95 4.03
N ILE A 68 20.36 2.02 4.67
CA ILE A 68 20.26 2.24 6.12
C ILE A 68 20.85 1.03 6.86
N GLU A 69 20.52 -0.19 6.44
CA GLU A 69 21.05 -1.42 7.03
C GLU A 69 22.59 -1.49 6.93
N GLU A 70 23.15 -1.24 5.74
CA GLU A 70 24.62 -1.20 5.53
C GLU A 70 25.31 -0.12 6.40
N SER A 71 24.67 1.03 6.57
CA SER A 71 25.19 2.14 7.38
C SER A 71 25.06 1.89 8.89
N GLN A 72 24.15 1.00 9.31
CA GLN A 72 23.93 0.63 10.72
C GLN A 72 24.89 -0.49 11.16
N GLU A 73 25.21 -1.45 10.28
CA GLU A 73 26.10 -2.57 10.61
C GLU A 73 27.56 -2.16 10.82
N THR A 74 27.96 -1.02 10.25
CA THR A 74 29.29 -0.47 10.45
C THR A 74 29.23 0.59 11.57
N PRO A 75 29.98 0.43 12.68
CA PRO A 75 30.27 1.55 13.58
C PRO A 75 31.18 2.52 12.81
N THR A 76 30.56 3.34 11.95
CA THR A 76 31.25 4.24 11.02
C THR A 76 31.93 5.42 11.70
N ASP A 77 31.72 5.61 13.01
CA ASP A 77 32.42 6.65 13.76
C ASP A 77 33.83 6.16 14.14
N PRO A 78 34.90 6.73 13.53
CA PRO A 78 36.26 6.41 13.91
C PRO A 78 36.53 6.71 15.39
N ARG A 79 35.82 7.68 16.00
CA ARG A 79 35.93 7.96 17.44
C ARG A 79 35.34 6.83 18.29
N PHE A 80 34.25 6.20 17.85
CA PHE A 80 33.63 5.08 18.55
C PHE A 80 34.50 3.81 18.48
N MET A 81 35.05 3.50 17.30
CA MET A 81 36.04 2.43 17.16
C MET A 81 37.32 2.70 17.97
N PHE A 82 37.82 3.94 17.98
CA PHE A 82 38.98 4.32 18.79
C PHE A 82 38.70 4.24 20.30
N TRP A 83 37.47 4.57 20.72
CA TRP A 83 37.01 4.42 22.11
C TRP A 83 36.88 2.95 22.53
N ILE A 84 36.33 2.08 21.69
CA ILE A 84 36.30 0.63 21.92
C ILE A 84 37.73 0.05 21.98
N ALA A 85 38.61 0.44 21.06
CA ALA A 85 40.00 -0.03 21.06
C ALA A 85 40.78 0.42 22.31
N ARG A 86 40.55 1.65 22.76
CA ARG A 86 41.18 2.23 23.95
C ARG A 86 40.68 1.62 25.25
N THR A 87 39.40 1.28 25.34
CA THR A 87 38.84 0.56 26.51
C THR A 87 39.31 -0.89 26.56
N ARG A 88 39.46 -1.56 25.41
CA ARG A 88 39.97 -2.94 25.33
C ARG A 88 41.44 -3.06 25.72
N THR A 89 42.28 -2.10 25.37
CA THR A 89 43.69 -2.04 25.81
C THR A 89 43.84 -1.72 27.30
N TRP A 90 42.92 -0.95 27.87
CA TRP A 90 42.91 -0.67 29.31
C TRP A 90 42.49 -1.91 30.12
N TYR A 91 41.45 -2.63 29.71
CA TYR A 91 41.04 -3.89 30.35
C TYR A 91 42.03 -5.04 30.14
N GLY A 92 42.68 -5.13 28.96
CA GLY A 92 43.70 -6.15 28.70
C GLY A 92 44.95 -6.01 29.57
N ASN A 93 45.39 -4.79 29.87
CA ASN A 93 46.52 -4.55 30.78
C ASN A 93 46.17 -4.71 32.26
N VAL A 94 44.88 -4.74 32.63
CA VAL A 94 44.42 -4.95 34.01
C VAL A 94 44.24 -6.44 34.33
N LEU A 95 44.06 -7.32 33.32
CA LEU A 95 43.92 -8.77 33.53
C LEU A 95 45.26 -9.54 33.50
N ASP A 96 46.35 -8.92 33.06
CA ASP A 96 47.71 -9.51 32.97
C ASP A 96 48.65 -9.07 34.12
N ARG A 97 48.10 -8.51 35.21
CA ARG A 97 48.83 -8.12 36.43
C ARG A 97 48.13 -8.69 37.67
#